data_AF-A0A1Z5TQP9-F1
#
_entry.id   AF-A0A1Z5TQP9-F1
#
_cell.length_a   1.000
_cell.length_b   1.000
_cell.length_c   1.000
_cell.angle_alpha   90.00
_cell.angle_beta   90.00
_cell.angle_gamma   90.00
#
_symmetry.space_group_name_H-M   'P 1'
#
loop_
_entity.id
_entity.type
_entity.pdbx_description
1 polymer ?
#
loop_
_entity_poly.entity_id
_entity_poly.type
_entity_poly.pdbx_seq_one_letter_code
_entity_poly.pdbx_strand_id
1 'polypeptide(L)'
;MSALCSRQRLTPYLERNAWPFCHTLRKNNRLKFRAFFATGRRSTWGSDHSVATTRLSNPSFERIDPSWVVEEETLRGYQSRYYYPVRLGDILNDRYKVIGKLGFGSASTVWLCRDLRTHFKYAALKIYINNSKYHRELPIYEEINDLQSTHAGQKYIRKMYDSFELQGPHVRHICLVHQPLGISLGELKQLTPDGVFSAELIRQTLRCILSGLQFLHKEARVIHTDLQPSNMLLGINDDSVFAKFERYEIENPCPRKELDDRTIYLSRPCR
;
A
#
# COMPACT_ATOMS: atom_id res chain seq x y z
N MET A 1 -15.08 -4.10 -36.19
CA MET A 1 -13.75 -4.46 -36.74
C MET A 1 -12.75 -4.33 -35.60
N SER A 2 -12.71 -5.29 -34.66
CA SER A 2 -11.91 -6.53 -34.69
C SER A 2 -10.40 -6.30 -34.84
N ALA A 3 -9.68 -6.63 -33.74
CA ALA A 3 -8.28 -7.04 -33.65
C ALA A 3 -7.23 -5.89 -33.73
N LEU A 4 -6.11 -5.83 -32.99
CA LEU A 4 -5.27 -6.84 -32.32
C LEU A 4 -4.51 -6.23 -31.13
N CYS A 5 -4.40 -7.01 -30.05
CA CYS A 5 -3.32 -6.92 -29.08
C CYS A 5 -2.11 -7.70 -29.66
N SER A 6 -0.93 -7.10 -29.78
CA SER A 6 0.29 -7.82 -30.20
C SER A 6 1.51 -7.47 -29.36
N ARG A 7 2.35 -8.50 -29.18
CA ARG A 7 3.67 -8.51 -28.52
C ARG A 7 4.59 -7.39 -29.04
N GLN A 8 5.28 -6.74 -28.08
CA GLN A 8 6.47 -5.87 -28.16
C GLN A 8 6.78 -5.13 -29.48
N ARG A 9 6.60 -3.80 -29.49
CA ARG A 9 7.69 -2.78 -29.60
C ARG A 9 7.16 -1.33 -29.42
N LEU A 10 7.78 -0.64 -28.47
CA LEU A 10 7.97 0.81 -28.27
C LEU A 10 7.17 1.82 -29.12
N THR A 11 6.34 2.64 -28.46
CA THR A 11 6.21 4.11 -28.64
C THR A 11 5.47 4.72 -27.43
N PRO A 12 5.61 6.04 -27.16
CA PRO A 12 5.65 6.58 -25.80
C PRO A 12 4.33 7.24 -25.37
N TYR A 13 3.74 6.76 -24.29
CA TYR A 13 2.93 7.56 -23.36
C TYR A 13 2.96 6.84 -22.00
N LEU A 14 3.93 7.23 -21.16
CA LEU A 14 4.13 6.69 -19.82
C LEU A 14 3.15 7.36 -18.84
N GLU A 15 1.96 6.81 -18.72
CA GLU A 15 1.20 6.95 -17.47
C GLU A 15 1.74 5.92 -16.48
N ARG A 16 2.41 6.44 -15.44
CA ARG A 16 3.14 5.70 -14.42
C ARG A 16 2.15 5.04 -13.46
N ASN A 17 1.96 3.73 -13.60
CA ASN A 17 1.28 2.93 -12.58
C ASN A 17 2.33 2.07 -11.87
N ALA A 18 2.59 2.43 -10.62
CA ALA A 18 3.60 1.82 -9.75
C ALA A 18 3.07 0.56 -9.07
N TRP A 19 3.81 -0.54 -9.22
CA TRP A 19 3.61 -1.81 -8.53
C TRP A 19 4.74 -2.01 -7.53
N PRO A 20 4.47 -2.42 -6.28
CA PRO A 20 5.54 -2.59 -5.32
C PRO A 20 6.06 -4.04 -5.22
N PHE A 21 7.38 -4.19 -5.19
CA PHE A 21 8.05 -5.39 -4.67
C PHE A 21 8.16 -5.36 -3.15
N CYS A 22 8.24 -6.51 -2.49
CA CYS A 22 8.35 -6.65 -1.03
C CYS A 22 9.71 -7.25 -0.59
N HIS A 23 10.35 -6.66 0.43
CA HIS A 23 11.62 -7.14 1.01
C HIS A 23 11.65 -7.17 2.55
N THR A 24 12.00 -8.30 3.17
CA THR A 24 11.93 -8.46 4.63
C THR A 24 13.21 -8.07 5.38
N LEU A 25 13.10 -7.30 6.49
CA LEU A 25 14.20 -7.05 7.46
C LEU A 25 13.81 -7.58 8.86
N ARG A 26 14.78 -8.01 9.69
CA ARG A 26 14.54 -8.42 11.09
C ARG A 26 15.49 -7.69 12.05
N LYS A 27 15.00 -7.38 13.26
CA LYS A 27 15.76 -6.74 14.35
C LYS A 27 17.00 -7.59 14.70
N ASN A 28 18.15 -6.92 14.77
CA ASN A 28 19.51 -7.44 14.98
C ASN A 28 20.18 -8.02 13.73
N ASN A 29 20.77 -7.13 12.91
CA ASN A 29 21.85 -7.25 11.90
C ASN A 29 22.41 -8.63 11.46
N ARG A 30 21.60 -9.69 11.43
CA ARG A 30 21.93 -11.02 10.90
C ARG A 30 20.66 -11.67 10.36
N LEU A 31 20.58 -11.79 9.03
CA LEU A 31 19.51 -12.50 8.34
C LEU A 31 19.80 -14.02 8.33
N LYS A 32 18.96 -14.80 9.02
CA LYS A 32 18.84 -16.26 8.83
C LYS A 32 17.46 -16.60 8.27
N PHE A 33 17.43 -17.45 7.25
CA PHE A 33 16.22 -17.92 6.58
C PHE A 33 15.58 -19.08 7.34
N ARG A 34 14.29 -18.95 7.67
CA ARG A 34 13.39 -20.09 7.88
C ARG A 34 12.13 -19.85 7.06
N ALA A 35 11.90 -20.70 6.07
CA ALA A 35 10.60 -20.84 5.43
C ALA A 35 9.69 -21.59 6.42
N PHE A 36 8.59 -20.98 6.85
CA PHE A 36 7.50 -21.73 7.47
C PHE A 36 6.42 -21.93 6.41
N PHE A 37 6.19 -23.19 6.05
CA PHE A 37 4.93 -23.62 5.49
C PHE A 37 3.92 -23.62 6.63
N ALA A 38 2.88 -22.79 6.56
CA ALA A 38 1.75 -22.90 7.46
C ALA A 38 0.93 -24.14 7.06
N THR A 39 1.31 -25.32 7.57
CA THR A 39 0.41 -26.46 7.66
C THR A 39 -0.41 -26.30 8.93
N GLY A 40 -1.73 -26.29 8.78
CA GLY A 40 -2.66 -26.04 9.86
C GLY A 40 -2.62 -27.12 10.95
N ARG A 41 -2.63 -26.68 12.21
CA ARG A 41 -3.29 -27.41 13.30
C ARG A 41 -4.06 -26.44 14.17
N ARG A 42 -5.34 -26.75 14.37
CA ARG A 42 -6.21 -26.12 15.37
C ARG A 42 -5.59 -26.31 16.74
N SER A 43 -5.50 -25.23 17.51
CA SER A 43 -5.55 -25.30 18.97
C SER A 43 -6.54 -24.24 19.44
N THR A 44 -7.53 -24.70 20.18
CA THR A 44 -8.61 -23.93 20.81
C THR A 44 -8.08 -23.30 22.08
N TRP A 45 -8.13 -21.97 22.19
CA TRP A 45 -8.03 -21.28 23.47
C TRP A 45 -8.94 -20.05 23.49
N GLY A 46 -9.95 -20.14 24.35
CA GLY A 46 -10.41 -19.11 25.30
C GLY A 46 -10.74 -17.71 24.80
N SER A 47 -12.03 -17.43 24.80
CA SER A 47 -12.72 -16.14 24.87
C SER A 47 -12.03 -15.07 25.74
N ASP A 48 -11.90 -13.85 25.21
CA ASP A 48 -12.48 -12.61 25.74
C ASP A 48 -11.75 -11.40 25.15
N HIS A 49 -12.30 -10.78 24.11
CA HIS A 49 -11.95 -9.40 23.77
C HIS A 49 -13.17 -8.72 23.15
N SER A 50 -13.94 -8.03 23.99
CA SER A 50 -14.77 -6.91 23.54
C SER A 50 -13.88 -5.92 22.79
N VAL A 51 -14.00 -5.87 21.46
CA VAL A 51 -13.28 -4.90 20.62
C VAL A 51 -13.91 -3.53 20.91
N ALA A 52 -13.36 -2.83 21.90
CA ALA A 52 -13.66 -1.43 22.13
C ALA A 52 -13.42 -0.68 20.81
N THR A 53 -14.50 -0.14 20.25
CA THR A 53 -14.45 0.68 19.04
C THR A 53 -13.85 2.02 19.42
N THR A 54 -12.51 2.09 19.58
CA THR A 54 -11.84 3.35 19.91
C THR A 54 -12.13 4.35 18.79
N ARG A 55 -12.88 5.40 19.11
CA ARG A 55 -13.17 6.49 18.18
C ARG A 55 -11.85 7.23 17.93
N LEU A 56 -11.49 7.43 16.66
CA LEU A 56 -10.41 8.35 16.25
C LEU A 56 -10.93 9.79 16.38
N SER A 57 -11.36 10.17 17.59
CA SER A 57 -12.09 11.41 17.86
C SER A 57 -11.31 12.38 18.74
N ASN A 58 -9.98 12.22 18.84
CA ASN A 58 -9.16 13.16 19.57
C ASN A 58 -9.12 14.51 18.80
N PRO A 59 -9.71 15.60 19.33
CA PRO A 59 -9.79 16.87 18.63
C PRO A 59 -8.48 17.67 18.68
N SER A 60 -7.47 17.22 19.43
CA SER A 60 -6.17 17.88 19.54
C SER A 60 -5.23 17.49 18.38
N PHE A 61 -5.57 17.91 17.16
CA PHE A 61 -4.68 17.80 16.01
C PHE A 61 -4.18 19.18 15.57
N GLU A 62 -2.99 19.22 14.98
CA GLU A 62 -2.48 20.43 14.35
C GLU A 62 -3.29 20.75 13.08
N ARG A 63 -3.85 21.95 13.03
CA ARG A 63 -4.57 22.45 11.86
C ARG A 63 -3.60 23.16 10.94
N ILE A 64 -3.55 22.71 9.69
CA ILE A 64 -2.74 23.33 8.64
C ILE A 64 -3.51 24.51 8.06
N ASP A 65 -2.82 25.64 7.86
CA ASP A 65 -3.39 26.83 7.24
C ASP A 65 -3.96 26.50 5.84
N PRO A 66 -5.22 26.87 5.53
CA PRO A 66 -5.82 26.60 4.23
C PRO A 66 -5.05 27.15 3.02
N SER A 67 -4.22 28.17 3.20
CA SER A 67 -3.38 28.76 2.15
C SER A 67 -2.16 27.90 1.78
N TRP A 68 -1.74 26.98 2.64
CA TRP A 68 -0.57 26.13 2.38
C TRP A 68 -0.91 25.01 1.42
N VAL A 69 -0.01 24.76 0.47
CA VAL A 69 -0.09 23.66 -0.50
C VAL A 69 0.58 22.44 0.12
N VAL A 70 -0.18 21.38 0.35
CA VAL A 70 0.31 20.15 1.01
C VAL A 70 -0.08 18.90 0.25
N GLU A 71 0.72 17.84 0.40
CA GLU A 71 0.40 16.49 -0.08
C GLU A 71 -0.02 16.45 -1.56
N GLU A 72 -1.22 15.94 -1.89
CA GLU A 72 -1.71 15.82 -3.26
C GLU A 72 -1.74 17.16 -4.00
N GLU A 73 -1.92 18.28 -3.29
CA GLU A 73 -1.96 19.62 -3.90
C GLU A 73 -0.62 20.01 -4.52
N THR A 74 0.49 19.39 -4.10
CA THR A 74 1.81 19.59 -4.68
C THR A 74 1.97 18.94 -6.07
N LEU A 75 1.04 18.07 -6.45
CA LEU A 75 1.12 17.33 -7.70
C LEU A 75 0.65 18.18 -8.88
N ARG A 76 1.41 18.11 -9.98
CA ARG A 76 1.06 18.78 -11.23
C ARG A 76 -0.30 18.28 -11.72
N GLY A 77 -1.22 19.20 -11.95
CA GLY A 77 -2.57 18.88 -12.45
C GLY A 77 -3.52 18.36 -11.37
N TYR A 78 -3.19 18.51 -10.08
CA TYR A 78 -4.09 18.21 -8.99
C TYR A 78 -5.42 18.94 -9.14
N GLN A 79 -6.52 18.20 -9.02
CA GLN A 79 -7.87 18.72 -8.95
C GLN A 79 -8.64 17.88 -7.95
N SER A 80 -9.07 18.49 -6.85
CA SER A 80 -9.68 17.79 -5.71
C SER A 80 -10.88 16.94 -6.09
N ARG A 81 -11.71 17.41 -7.03
CA ARG A 81 -12.90 16.69 -7.54
C ARG A 81 -12.62 15.29 -8.11
N TYR A 82 -11.36 15.00 -8.46
CA TYR A 82 -10.98 13.68 -8.95
C TYR A 82 -10.68 12.69 -7.84
N TYR A 83 -10.48 13.14 -6.61
CA TYR A 83 -10.11 12.32 -5.46
C TYR A 83 -11.34 11.94 -4.64
N TYR A 84 -11.32 10.73 -4.07
CA TYR A 84 -12.32 10.33 -3.09
C TYR A 84 -12.01 11.02 -1.74
N PRO A 85 -12.97 11.69 -1.09
CA PRO A 85 -12.75 12.45 0.15
C PRO A 85 -12.73 11.54 1.38
N VAL A 86 -11.67 10.74 1.55
CA VAL A 86 -11.52 9.83 2.69
C VAL A 86 -11.47 10.62 4.01
N ARG A 87 -12.18 10.17 5.04
CA ARG A 87 -12.01 10.66 6.42
C ARG A 87 -11.45 9.57 7.32
N LEU A 88 -10.59 9.96 8.27
CA LEU A 88 -10.11 9.03 9.28
C LEU A 88 -11.28 8.56 10.16
N GLY A 89 -11.33 7.26 10.42
CA GLY A 89 -12.41 6.61 11.16
C GLY A 89 -13.58 6.11 10.29
N ASP A 90 -13.68 6.51 9.03
CA ASP A 90 -14.68 5.98 8.10
C ASP A 90 -14.56 4.47 7.96
N ILE A 91 -15.70 3.78 7.81
CA ILE A 91 -15.74 2.36 7.48
C ILE A 91 -16.07 2.24 6.00
N LEU A 92 -15.09 1.82 5.21
CA LEU A 92 -15.22 1.63 3.77
C LEU A 92 -15.65 0.19 3.46
N ASN A 93 -16.60 0.03 2.53
CA ASN A 93 -17.15 -1.27 2.10
C ASN A 93 -17.60 -2.15 3.29
N ASP A 94 -18.20 -1.54 4.31
CA ASP A 94 -18.68 -2.20 5.54
C ASP A 94 -17.66 -3.14 6.20
N ARG A 95 -16.37 -2.80 6.08
CA ARG A 95 -15.28 -3.69 6.48
C ARG A 95 -13.99 -2.98 6.88
N TYR A 96 -13.57 -1.95 6.16
CA TYR A 96 -12.23 -1.38 6.31
C TYR A 96 -12.31 -0.03 7.03
N LYS A 97 -11.99 -0.02 8.32
CA LYS A 97 -11.93 1.22 9.11
C LYS A 97 -10.65 1.98 8.78
N VAL A 98 -10.76 3.20 8.27
CA VAL A 98 -9.62 4.06 7.92
C VAL A 98 -8.88 4.50 9.19
N ILE A 99 -7.58 4.23 9.23
CA ILE A 99 -6.72 4.56 10.37
C ILE A 99 -5.86 5.78 10.08
N GLY A 100 -5.15 5.78 8.95
CA GLY A 100 -4.24 6.87 8.60
C GLY A 100 -3.78 6.81 7.15
N LYS A 101 -3.27 7.93 6.65
CA LYS A 101 -2.76 8.03 5.29
C LYS A 101 -1.32 7.51 5.20
N LEU A 102 -1.08 6.59 4.28
CA LEU A 102 0.26 6.03 4.03
C LEU A 102 1.00 6.77 2.93
N GLY A 103 0.28 7.34 1.96
CA GLY A 103 0.88 8.06 0.85
C GLY A 103 -0.13 8.43 -0.23
N PHE A 104 0.38 9.06 -1.28
CA PHE A 104 -0.40 9.52 -2.41
C PHE A 104 0.46 9.61 -3.67
N GLY A 105 -0.20 9.71 -4.82
CA GLY A 105 0.43 9.94 -6.11
C GLY A 105 -0.58 10.51 -7.10
N SER A 106 -0.13 10.78 -8.32
CA SER A 106 -0.95 11.44 -9.34
C SER A 106 -2.21 10.68 -9.75
N ALA A 107 -2.31 9.38 -9.42
CA ALA A 107 -3.41 8.52 -9.81
C ALA A 107 -4.21 7.95 -8.63
N SER A 108 -3.73 8.08 -7.38
CA SER A 108 -4.37 7.41 -6.23
C SER A 108 -3.89 7.94 -4.89
N THR A 109 -4.67 7.69 -3.85
CA THR A 109 -4.25 7.82 -2.44
C THR A 109 -4.18 6.44 -1.80
N VAL A 110 -3.36 6.29 -0.76
CA VAL A 110 -3.13 5.01 -0.07
C VAL A 110 -3.32 5.19 1.43
N TRP A 111 -4.14 4.32 2.01
CA TRP A 111 -4.58 4.41 3.40
C TRP A 111 -4.36 3.11 4.14
N LEU A 112 -3.86 3.19 5.38
CA LEU A 112 -3.88 2.07 6.30
C LEU A 112 -5.29 1.94 6.86
N CYS A 113 -5.84 0.74 6.80
CA CYS A 113 -7.14 0.43 7.34
C CYS A 113 -7.04 -0.79 8.26
N ARG A 114 -7.92 -0.85 9.26
CA ARG A 114 -8.18 -2.06 10.04
C ARG A 114 -9.26 -2.87 9.33
N ASP A 115 -8.98 -4.14 9.06
CA ASP A 115 -9.99 -5.07 8.53
C ASP A 115 -10.85 -5.58 9.70
N LEU A 116 -12.15 -5.31 9.65
CA LEU A 116 -13.10 -5.66 10.71
C LEU A 116 -13.63 -7.10 10.60
N ARG A 117 -13.34 -7.82 9.51
CA ARG A 117 -13.89 -9.18 9.26
C ARG A 117 -12.88 -10.31 9.42
N THR A 118 -11.57 -10.05 9.25
CA THR A 118 -10.57 -11.13 9.18
C THR A 118 -9.60 -11.15 10.36
N HIS A 119 -8.85 -12.26 10.46
CA HIS A 119 -7.78 -12.41 11.44
C HIS A 119 -6.50 -11.63 11.07
N PHE A 120 -6.42 -11.08 9.84
CA PHE A 120 -5.32 -10.22 9.40
C PHE A 120 -5.70 -8.77 9.69
N LYS A 121 -5.08 -8.20 10.73
CA LYS A 121 -5.61 -7.02 11.43
C LYS A 121 -5.63 -5.74 10.60
N TYR A 122 -4.89 -5.67 9.49
CA TYR A 122 -4.73 -4.45 8.71
C TYR A 122 -4.63 -4.72 7.21
N ALA A 123 -5.03 -3.71 6.43
CA ALA A 123 -4.92 -3.67 4.98
C ALA A 123 -4.47 -2.28 4.52
N ALA A 124 -3.87 -2.21 3.35
CA ALA A 124 -3.59 -0.94 2.68
C ALA A 124 -4.56 -0.75 1.51
N LEU A 125 -5.45 0.23 1.62
CA LEU A 125 -6.42 0.56 0.59
C LEU A 125 -5.83 1.62 -0.35
N LYS A 126 -5.66 1.26 -1.61
CA LYS A 126 -5.28 2.18 -2.70
C LYS A 126 -6.55 2.60 -3.42
N ILE A 127 -6.91 3.87 -3.33
CA ILE A 127 -8.14 4.42 -3.93
C ILE A 127 -7.74 5.28 -5.13
N TYR A 128 -8.16 4.88 -6.33
CA TYR A 128 -7.86 5.62 -7.55
C TYR A 128 -8.66 6.91 -7.64
N ILE A 129 -8.05 7.90 -8.30
CA ILE A 129 -8.79 9.06 -8.77
C ILE A 129 -9.68 8.67 -9.95
N ASN A 130 -10.79 9.37 -10.10
CA ASN A 130 -11.84 9.02 -11.05
C ASN A 130 -11.59 9.49 -12.50
N ASN A 131 -10.46 10.15 -12.78
CA ASN A 131 -10.11 10.61 -14.13
C ASN A 131 -9.23 9.63 -14.90
N SER A 132 -8.83 8.51 -14.26
CA SER A 132 -8.01 7.49 -14.90
C SER A 132 -8.87 6.66 -15.84
N LYS A 133 -8.56 6.70 -17.14
CA LYS A 133 -9.37 6.00 -18.16
C LYS A 133 -9.08 4.49 -18.22
N TYR A 134 -7.95 4.04 -17.68
CA TYR A 134 -7.49 2.65 -17.82
C TYR A 134 -6.85 2.13 -16.53
N HIS A 135 -7.59 1.28 -15.82
CA HIS A 135 -7.10 0.59 -14.64
C HIS A 135 -6.43 -0.73 -15.02
N ARG A 136 -5.20 -0.65 -15.53
CA ARG A 136 -4.41 -1.84 -15.91
C ARG A 136 -3.94 -2.65 -14.70
N GLU A 137 -3.98 -2.05 -13.51
CA GLU A 137 -3.45 -2.67 -12.30
C GLU A 137 -4.30 -3.84 -11.81
N LEU A 138 -5.62 -3.67 -11.79
CA LEU A 138 -6.54 -4.69 -11.29
C LEU A 138 -6.48 -6.01 -12.08
N PRO A 139 -6.61 -6.03 -13.43
CA PRO A 139 -6.59 -7.29 -14.19
C PRO A 139 -5.29 -8.06 -14.04
N ILE A 140 -4.15 -7.36 -13.95
CA ILE A 140 -2.85 -8.01 -13.77
C ILE A 140 -2.75 -8.65 -12.37
N TYR A 141 -3.34 -8.04 -11.34
CA TYR A 141 -3.34 -8.64 -9.99
C TYR A 141 -4.26 -9.84 -9.93
N GLU A 142 -5.42 -9.80 -10.59
CA GLU A 142 -6.32 -10.94 -10.73
C GLU A 142 -5.58 -12.12 -11.38
N GLU A 143 -4.91 -11.88 -12.51
CA GLU A 143 -4.08 -12.90 -13.16
C GLU A 143 -2.99 -13.46 -12.24
N ILE A 144 -2.21 -12.59 -11.56
CA ILE A 144 -1.14 -13.02 -10.66
C ILE A 144 -1.67 -13.83 -9.47
N ASN A 145 -2.81 -13.45 -8.91
CA ASN A 145 -3.41 -14.10 -7.76
C ASN A 145 -3.99 -15.48 -8.10
N ASP A 146 -4.51 -15.65 -9.32
CA ASP A 146 -5.08 -16.92 -9.79
C ASP A 146 -4.00 -17.95 -10.15
N LEU A 147 -2.76 -17.51 -10.38
CA LEU A 147 -1.63 -18.40 -10.67
C LEU A 147 -1.30 -19.32 -9.49
N GLN A 148 -1.54 -20.61 -9.70
CA GLN A 148 -1.00 -21.67 -8.86
C GLN A 148 0.49 -21.87 -9.17
N SER A 149 1.34 -21.16 -8.44
CA SER A 149 2.78 -21.18 -8.60
C SER A 149 3.48 -21.70 -7.35
N THR A 150 4.54 -22.50 -7.54
CA THR A 150 5.48 -22.88 -6.48
C THR A 150 6.78 -22.07 -6.55
N HIS A 151 6.84 -21.06 -7.43
CA HIS A 151 8.05 -20.28 -7.63
C HIS A 151 8.37 -19.44 -6.39
N ALA A 152 9.57 -19.62 -5.85
CA ALA A 152 10.01 -18.93 -4.63
C ALA A 152 9.98 -17.39 -4.73
N GLY A 153 9.98 -16.86 -5.96
CA GLY A 153 9.85 -15.43 -6.26
C GLY A 153 8.46 -14.83 -6.04
N GLN A 154 7.39 -15.62 -6.05
CA GLN A 154 6.01 -15.12 -5.90
C GLN A 154 5.83 -14.34 -4.59
N LYS A 155 6.47 -14.78 -3.50
CA LYS A 155 6.41 -14.13 -2.19
C LYS A 155 7.00 -12.71 -2.13
N TYR A 156 7.78 -12.31 -3.15
CA TYR A 156 8.35 -10.96 -3.25
C TYR A 156 7.45 -10.00 -4.05
N ILE A 157 6.33 -10.49 -4.59
CA ILE A 157 5.29 -9.66 -5.18
C ILE A 157 4.28 -9.35 -4.08
N ARG A 158 3.95 -8.06 -3.90
CA ARG A 158 2.93 -7.66 -2.93
C ARG A 158 1.60 -8.29 -3.28
N LYS A 159 0.89 -8.84 -2.31
CA LYS A 159 -0.43 -9.42 -2.54
C LYS A 159 -1.52 -8.35 -2.63
N MET A 160 -2.43 -8.50 -3.59
CA MET A 160 -3.76 -7.89 -3.55
C MET A 160 -4.71 -8.89 -2.91
N TYR A 161 -5.44 -8.47 -1.88
CA TYR A 161 -6.40 -9.32 -1.18
C TYR A 161 -7.79 -9.27 -1.80
N ASP A 162 -8.19 -8.10 -2.31
CA ASP A 162 -9.56 -7.83 -2.72
C ASP A 162 -9.61 -6.53 -3.55
N SER A 163 -10.72 -6.28 -4.23
CA SER A 163 -11.01 -5.03 -4.92
C SER A 163 -12.51 -4.70 -4.85
N PHE A 164 -12.85 -3.41 -4.85
CA PHE A 164 -14.24 -2.97 -4.85
C PHE A 164 -14.36 -1.53 -5.37
N GLU A 165 -15.60 -1.09 -5.63
CA GLU A 165 -15.89 0.29 -5.99
C GLU A 165 -16.47 1.07 -4.80
N LEU A 166 -15.99 2.30 -4.62
CA LEU A 166 -16.51 3.26 -3.65
C LEU A 166 -17.37 4.31 -4.35
N GLN A 167 -18.56 4.57 -3.80
CA GLN A 167 -19.40 5.66 -4.27
C GLN A 167 -18.90 6.99 -3.68
N GLY A 168 -18.25 7.82 -4.51
CA GLY A 168 -17.88 9.18 -4.14
C GLY A 168 -19.01 10.19 -4.39
N PRO A 169 -18.81 11.48 -4.06
CA PRO A 169 -19.82 12.53 -4.22
C PRO A 169 -20.29 12.75 -5.66
N HIS A 170 -19.44 12.44 -6.65
CA HIS A 170 -19.72 12.68 -8.05
C HIS A 170 -19.74 11.40 -8.88
N VAL A 171 -18.87 10.45 -8.55
CA VAL A 171 -18.61 9.24 -9.37
C VAL A 171 -18.06 8.12 -8.49
N ARG A 172 -17.96 6.92 -9.08
CA ARG A 172 -17.36 5.76 -8.42
C ARG A 172 -15.84 5.77 -8.54
N HIS A 173 -15.18 5.19 -7.53
CA HIS A 173 -13.74 5.08 -7.44
C HIS A 173 -13.34 3.62 -7.25
N ILE A 174 -12.40 3.13 -8.03
CA ILE A 174 -11.85 1.79 -7.82
C ILE A 174 -10.93 1.81 -6.59
N CYS A 175 -11.12 0.84 -5.71
CA CYS A 175 -10.30 0.60 -4.54
C CYS A 175 -9.65 -0.79 -4.64
N LEU A 176 -8.33 -0.84 -4.45
CA LEU A 176 -7.58 -2.08 -4.35
C LEU A 176 -7.10 -2.29 -2.92
N VAL A 177 -7.42 -3.46 -2.36
CA VAL A 177 -7.02 -3.86 -1.02
C VAL A 177 -5.72 -4.64 -1.13
N HIS A 178 -4.65 -4.11 -0.55
CA HIS A 178 -3.34 -4.73 -0.60
C HIS A 178 -2.86 -5.18 0.77
N GLN A 179 -1.96 -6.15 0.76
CA GLN A 179 -1.08 -6.44 1.89
C GLN A 179 -0.43 -5.15 2.39
N PRO A 180 -0.55 -4.78 3.68
CA PRO A 180 0.16 -3.63 4.20
C PRO A 180 1.65 -3.97 4.31
N LEU A 181 2.50 -3.03 3.91
CA LEU A 181 3.96 -3.15 3.93
C LEU A 181 4.55 -1.90 4.60
N GLY A 182 5.81 -1.97 4.98
CA GLY A 182 6.55 -0.85 5.57
C GLY A 182 7.00 0.15 4.51
N ILE A 183 7.92 1.02 4.92
CA ILE A 183 8.51 2.05 4.05
C ILE A 183 9.19 1.48 2.81
N SER A 184 9.29 2.31 1.78
CA SER A 184 10.06 2.03 0.56
C SER A 184 11.57 2.07 0.78
N LEU A 185 12.35 1.49 -0.13
CA LEU A 185 13.81 1.67 -0.16
C LEU A 185 14.20 3.14 -0.39
N GLY A 186 13.37 3.90 -1.11
CA GLY A 186 13.55 5.34 -1.27
C GLY A 186 13.50 6.08 0.07
N GLU A 187 12.48 5.80 0.87
CA GLU A 187 12.35 6.36 2.23
C GLU A 187 13.43 5.83 3.17
N LEU A 188 13.75 4.53 3.11
CA LEU A 188 14.83 3.95 3.93
C LEU A 188 16.17 4.65 3.64
N LYS A 189 16.42 5.01 2.38
CA LYS A 189 17.63 5.74 1.98
C LYS A 189 17.68 7.11 2.64
N GLN A 190 16.56 7.84 2.67
CA GLN A 190 16.48 9.15 3.32
C GLN A 190 16.68 9.08 4.84
N LEU A 191 16.32 7.96 5.47
CA LEU A 191 16.52 7.72 6.90
C LEU A 191 17.91 7.20 7.26
N THR A 192 18.70 6.82 6.26
CA THR A 192 20.07 6.34 6.48
C THR A 192 20.98 7.56 6.63
N PRO A 193 21.77 7.69 7.71
CA PRO A 193 22.54 8.90 8.02
C PRO A 193 23.37 9.45 6.84
N ASP A 194 24.02 8.55 6.08
CA ASP A 194 24.85 8.93 4.92
C ASP A 194 24.13 8.74 3.58
N GLY A 195 22.88 8.27 3.59
CA GLY A 195 22.12 7.92 2.39
C GLY A 195 22.71 6.74 1.59
N VAL A 196 23.64 5.99 2.19
CA VAL A 196 24.35 4.86 1.55
C VAL A 196 24.02 3.55 2.25
N PHE A 197 23.58 2.57 1.47
CA PHE A 197 23.35 1.21 1.95
C PHE A 197 24.63 0.39 1.93
N SER A 198 24.78 -0.52 2.89
CA SER A 198 25.89 -1.47 2.88
C SER A 198 25.80 -2.39 1.66
N ALA A 199 26.95 -2.84 1.16
CA ALA A 199 27.01 -3.79 0.05
C ALA A 199 26.25 -5.11 0.37
N GLU A 200 26.18 -5.48 1.64
CA GLU A 200 25.40 -6.63 2.09
C GLU A 200 23.90 -6.43 1.90
N LEU A 201 23.36 -5.30 2.35
CA LEU A 201 21.95 -4.96 2.21
C LEU A 201 21.55 -4.91 0.73
N ILE A 202 22.36 -4.27 -0.10
CA ILE A 202 22.13 -4.21 -1.56
C ILE A 202 22.10 -5.62 -2.17
N ARG A 203 23.06 -6.48 -1.84
CA ARG A 203 23.13 -7.85 -2.38
C ARG A 203 21.90 -8.68 -2.02
N GLN A 204 21.43 -8.56 -0.78
CA GLN A 204 20.22 -9.27 -0.31
C GLN A 204 18.95 -8.73 -0.98
N THR A 205 18.87 -7.41 -1.12
CA THR A 205 17.78 -6.71 -1.81
C THR A 205 17.68 -7.14 -3.26
N LEU A 206 18.80 -7.12 -3.99
CA LEU A 206 18.85 -7.53 -5.40
C LEU A 206 18.44 -8.99 -5.60
N ARG A 207 18.82 -9.91 -4.70
CA ARG A 207 18.37 -11.31 -4.77
C ARG A 207 16.84 -11.43 -4.70
N CYS A 208 16.20 -10.65 -3.83
CA CYS A 208 14.74 -10.65 -3.71
C CYS A 208 14.08 -10.07 -4.97
N ILE A 209 14.56 -8.92 -5.44
CA ILE A 209 14.06 -8.25 -6.66
C ILE A 209 14.18 -9.18 -7.86
N LEU A 210 15.37 -9.74 -8.11
CA LEU A 210 15.62 -10.64 -9.24
C LEU A 210 14.78 -11.92 -9.16
N SER A 211 14.55 -12.46 -7.96
CA SER A 211 13.70 -13.63 -7.77
C SER A 211 12.24 -13.33 -8.13
N GLY A 212 11.70 -12.21 -7.67
CA GLY A 212 10.32 -11.84 -8.01
C GLY A 212 10.16 -11.41 -9.47
N LEU A 213 11.16 -10.75 -10.07
CA LEU A 213 11.17 -10.48 -11.52
C LEU A 213 11.19 -11.76 -12.34
N GLN A 214 11.96 -12.76 -11.90
CA GLN A 214 11.96 -14.06 -12.57
C GLN A 214 10.58 -14.70 -12.53
N PHE A 215 9.86 -14.63 -11.41
CA PHE A 215 8.47 -15.08 -11.31
C PHE A 215 7.56 -14.31 -12.28
N LEU A 216 7.58 -12.97 -12.22
CA LEU A 216 6.74 -12.12 -13.07
C LEU A 216 6.97 -12.41 -14.57
N HIS A 217 8.22 -12.57 -14.98
CA HIS A 217 8.56 -12.77 -16.39
C HIS A 217 8.26 -14.20 -16.86
N LYS A 218 8.63 -15.22 -16.07
CA LYS A 218 8.55 -16.63 -16.52
C LYS A 218 7.15 -17.20 -16.39
N GLU A 219 6.45 -16.89 -15.32
CA GLU A 219 5.17 -17.52 -15.00
C GLU A 219 4.01 -16.56 -15.23
N ALA A 220 4.06 -15.35 -14.66
CA ALA A 220 2.98 -14.38 -14.84
C ALA A 220 2.97 -13.71 -16.23
N ARG A 221 4.09 -13.78 -16.97
CA ARG A 221 4.27 -13.10 -18.28
C ARG A 221 4.03 -11.59 -18.24
N VAL A 222 4.30 -10.96 -17.10
CA VAL A 222 4.12 -9.52 -16.84
C VAL A 222 5.47 -8.82 -16.86
N ILE A 223 5.55 -7.66 -17.53
CA ILE A 223 6.70 -6.75 -17.42
C ILE A 223 6.30 -5.58 -16.51
N HIS A 224 7.08 -5.32 -15.46
CA HIS A 224 6.73 -4.30 -14.47
C HIS A 224 6.86 -2.85 -14.98
N THR A 225 7.85 -2.57 -15.84
CA THR A 225 8.10 -1.26 -16.50
C THR A 225 8.50 -0.05 -15.61
N ASP A 226 8.53 -0.18 -14.28
CA ASP A 226 8.81 0.94 -13.36
C ASP A 226 9.56 0.49 -12.08
N LEU A 227 10.73 -0.13 -12.28
CA LEU A 227 11.58 -0.58 -11.18
C LEU A 227 12.39 0.60 -10.63
N GLN A 228 11.99 1.11 -9.47
CA GLN A 228 12.67 2.20 -8.77
C GLN A 228 12.55 2.05 -7.25
N PRO A 229 13.43 2.66 -6.43
CA PRO A 229 13.44 2.47 -4.98
C PRO A 229 12.14 2.81 -4.26
N SER A 230 11.35 3.77 -4.76
CA SER A 230 10.03 4.14 -4.23
C SER A 230 8.99 3.02 -4.42
N ASN A 231 9.21 2.13 -5.39
CA ASN A 231 8.35 0.97 -5.70
C ASN A 231 8.91 -0.33 -5.09
N MET A 232 9.83 -0.24 -4.13
CA MET A 232 10.41 -1.40 -3.45
C MET A 232 10.09 -1.25 -1.97
N LEU A 233 9.02 -1.87 -1.49
CA LEU A 233 8.54 -1.77 -0.12
C LEU A 233 9.17 -2.84 0.78
N LEU A 234 9.34 -2.51 2.05
CA LEU A 234 9.83 -3.46 3.04
C LEU A 234 8.68 -4.34 3.58
N GLY A 235 8.87 -5.65 3.54
CA GLY A 235 8.03 -6.63 4.21
C GLY A 235 8.10 -6.49 5.73
N ILE A 236 6.93 -6.51 6.35
CA ILE A 236 6.75 -6.53 7.79
C ILE A 236 6.49 -7.96 8.24
N ASN A 237 7.24 -8.43 9.23
CA ASN A 237 7.09 -9.77 9.81
C ASN A 237 6.17 -9.81 11.04
N ASP A 238 5.89 -8.64 11.62
CA ASP A 238 5.18 -8.49 12.87
C ASP A 238 4.14 -7.38 12.73
N ASP A 239 2.87 -7.78 12.66
CA ASP A 239 1.73 -6.89 12.52
C ASP A 239 1.58 -5.92 13.72
N SER A 240 2.35 -6.11 14.81
CA SER A 240 2.43 -5.13 15.90
C SER A 240 2.86 -3.74 15.44
N VAL A 241 3.57 -3.63 14.30
CA VAL A 241 3.94 -2.35 13.68
C VAL A 241 2.69 -1.55 13.30
N PHE A 242 1.69 -2.19 12.68
CA PHE A 242 0.45 -1.52 12.31
C PHE A 242 -0.40 -1.16 13.54
N ALA A 243 -0.40 -2.01 14.57
CA ALA A 243 -1.06 -1.69 15.84
C ALA A 243 -0.40 -0.50 16.56
N LYS A 244 0.92 -0.36 16.47
CA LYS A 244 1.63 0.83 16.97
C LYS A 244 1.29 2.07 16.15
N PHE A 245 1.22 1.94 14.83
CA PHE A 245 0.77 3.02 13.95
C PHE A 245 -0.62 3.52 14.38
N GLU A 246 -1.59 2.63 14.57
CA GLU A 246 -2.94 3.02 14.97
C GLU A 246 -2.98 3.68 16.35
N ARG A 247 -2.27 3.12 17.35
CA ARG A 247 -2.19 3.74 18.68
C ARG A 247 -1.56 5.13 18.61
N TYR A 248 -0.48 5.26 17.85
CA TYR A 248 0.20 6.53 17.67
C TYR A 248 -0.69 7.56 16.96
N GLU A 249 -1.55 7.14 16.02
CA GLU A 249 -2.53 8.03 15.40
C GLU A 249 -3.64 8.48 16.39
N ILE A 250 -4.05 7.61 17.33
CA ILE A 250 -5.00 7.97 18.38
C ILE A 250 -4.37 8.97 19.37
N GLU A 251 -3.15 8.68 19.81
CA GLU A 251 -2.42 9.46 20.83
C GLU A 251 -1.88 10.77 20.26
N ASN A 252 -1.42 10.75 19.00
CA ASN A 252 -0.79 11.87 18.30
C ASN A 252 -1.41 12.01 16.89
N PRO A 253 -2.66 12.52 16.81
CA PRO A 253 -3.39 12.68 15.56
C PRO A 253 -2.55 13.45 14.51
N CYS A 254 -2.57 12.98 13.26
CA CYS A 254 -1.79 13.63 12.22
C CYS A 254 -2.28 15.07 11.95
N PRO A 255 -1.36 15.99 11.62
CA PRO A 255 -1.73 17.31 11.12
C PRO A 255 -2.59 17.18 9.87
N ARG A 256 -3.57 18.07 9.75
CA ARG A 256 -4.52 18.04 8.63
C ARG A 256 -5.01 19.43 8.27
N LYS A 257 -5.27 19.60 6.97
CA LYS A 257 -5.91 20.78 6.39
C LYS A 257 -7.40 20.48 6.22
N GLU A 258 -8.24 21.20 6.94
CA GLU A 258 -9.69 21.08 6.85
C GLU A 258 -10.24 22.14 5.89
N LEU A 259 -11.02 21.69 4.90
CA LEU A 259 -11.72 22.52 3.92
C LEU A 259 -13.22 22.15 3.95
N ASP A 260 -14.06 22.97 3.34
CA ASP A 260 -15.51 22.78 3.37
C ASP A 260 -15.95 21.42 2.79
N ASP A 261 -15.29 20.96 1.72
CA ASP A 261 -15.64 19.75 0.98
C ASP A 261 -14.77 18.52 1.35
N ARG A 262 -13.61 18.72 1.95
CA ARG A 262 -12.61 17.66 2.14
C ARG A 262 -11.62 17.95 3.28
N THR A 263 -10.89 16.91 3.66
CA THR A 263 -9.76 17.02 4.58
C THR A 263 -8.52 16.43 3.92
N ILE A 264 -7.39 17.14 3.98
CA ILE A 264 -6.10 16.64 3.51
C ILE A 264 -5.25 16.32 4.73
N TYR A 265 -4.95 15.04 4.90
CA TYR A 265 -4.14 14.52 5.98
C TYR A 265 -2.69 14.41 5.54
N LEU A 266 -1.73 14.77 6.40
CA LEU A 266 -0.33 14.48 6.14
C LEU A 266 -0.07 12.98 6.18
N SER A 267 0.70 12.49 5.20
CA SER A 267 1.06 11.08 5.12
C SER A 267 2.04 10.70 6.21
N ARG A 268 1.88 9.51 6.78
CA ARG A 268 2.77 9.00 7.83
C ARG A 268 3.36 7.66 7.38
N PRO A 269 4.69 7.50 7.45
CA PRO A 269 5.34 6.24 7.08
C PRO A 269 5.04 5.15 8.09
N CYS A 270 4.87 3.91 7.62
CA CYS A 270 4.67 2.75 8.47
C CYS A 270 6.02 2.18 8.93
N ARG A 271 6.41 2.43 10.20
CA ARG A 271 7.72 2.12 10.78
C ARG A 271 7.61 1.39 12.11
#